data_AF-A0A3R6QM15-F1
#
_entry.id   AF-A0A3R6QM15-F1
#
_cell.length_a   1.000
_cell.length_b   1.000
_cell.length_c   1.000
_cell.angle_alpha   90.00
_cell.angle_beta   90.00
_cell.angle_gamma   90.00
#
_symmetry.space_group_name_H-M   'P 1'
#
loop_
_entity.id
_entity.type
_entity.pdbx_description
1 polymer ?
#
loop_
_entity_poly.entity_id
_entity_poly.type
_entity_poly.pdbx_seq_one_letter_code
_entity_poly.pdbx_strand_id
1 'polypeptide(L)'
;MKILSAVMAGGAAVAAAGLIRSGYERRHFVTEEITISSKKIRNPRTLVFLTDLHDKEFGDGNEQLLTSIQDIRPDVLLIGGDVMVAKPGKANLEVTRRFLDGLCEVQAHITGENSGKPFRIYYGNGNHEQRLGRENDTYGNLYRQLRVLLKERNIAYLSDRSVNLNEEIRISGLNLDQACYRDFLPARMKEDYLTRHLGQADPTRFQILLAHSPLYFEQYADWGADLTLSGHFHGGTIRLPFVGGVMTPQYQFFHPYCAGQFEKDGKHMIVGRGLGTHSINIRFCNRPQLLVIRLKPQEQEE
;
A
#
# COMPACT_ATOMS: atom_id res chain seq x y z
N MET A 1 -3.72 49.97 9.34
CA MET A 1 -4.93 49.11 9.20
C MET A 1 -5.09 48.49 7.81
N LYS A 2 -5.10 49.25 6.70
CA LYS A 2 -5.38 48.71 5.34
C LYS A 2 -4.40 47.65 4.82
N ILE A 3 -3.11 47.76 5.15
CA ILE A 3 -2.08 46.78 4.72
C ILE A 3 -2.24 45.46 5.50
N LEU A 4 -2.52 45.53 6.80
CA LEU A 4 -2.74 44.34 7.63
C LEU A 4 -4.00 43.57 7.18
N SER A 5 -5.08 44.28 6.83
CA SER A 5 -6.29 43.66 6.29
C SER A 5 -6.09 43.08 4.88
N ALA A 6 -5.27 43.70 4.03
CA ALA A 6 -4.92 43.14 2.71
C ALA A 6 -4.03 41.88 2.81
N VAL A 7 -3.05 41.86 3.73
CA VAL A 7 -2.20 40.69 4.00
C VAL A 7 -3.02 39.55 4.59
N MET A 8 -3.93 39.83 5.53
CA MET A 8 -4.84 38.81 6.09
C MET A 8 -5.83 38.28 5.04
N ALA A 9 -6.38 39.15 4.18
CA ALA A 9 -7.26 38.73 3.08
C ALA A 9 -6.51 37.86 2.05
N GLY A 10 -5.26 38.21 1.72
CA GLY A 10 -4.40 37.40 0.85
C GLY A 10 -4.09 36.02 1.45
N GLY A 11 -3.76 35.96 2.74
CA GLY A 11 -3.52 34.69 3.44
C GLY A 11 -4.75 33.78 3.49
N ALA A 12 -5.94 34.34 3.73
CA ALA A 12 -7.19 33.59 3.73
C ALA A 12 -7.52 33.01 2.35
N ALA A 13 -7.30 33.77 1.27
CA ALA A 13 -7.53 33.30 -0.09
C ALA A 13 -6.60 32.13 -0.47
N VAL A 14 -5.32 32.20 -0.10
CA VAL A 14 -4.35 31.12 -0.33
C VAL A 14 -4.72 29.85 0.44
N ALA A 15 -5.12 29.98 1.71
CA ALA A 15 -5.56 28.84 2.52
C ALA A 15 -6.81 28.18 1.92
N ALA A 16 -7.79 28.98 1.48
CA ALA A 16 -8.99 28.48 0.81
C ALA A 16 -8.66 27.74 -0.49
N ALA A 17 -7.79 28.32 -1.34
CA ALA A 17 -7.33 27.67 -2.56
C ALA A 17 -6.60 26.34 -2.27
N GLY A 18 -5.77 26.29 -1.22
CA GLY A 18 -5.10 25.08 -0.76
C GLY A 18 -6.08 23.98 -0.32
N LEU A 19 -7.13 24.33 0.42
CA LEU A 19 -8.18 23.39 0.83
C LEU A 19 -9.00 22.88 -0.36
N ILE A 20 -9.33 23.74 -1.32
CA ILE A 20 -10.00 23.36 -2.56
C ILE A 20 -9.12 22.39 -3.35
N ARG A 21 -7.83 22.71 -3.52
CA ARG A 21 -6.87 21.84 -4.20
C ARG A 21 -6.73 20.49 -3.49
N SER A 22 -6.68 20.48 -2.17
CA SER A 22 -6.65 19.26 -1.37
C SER A 22 -7.92 18.42 -1.55
N GLY A 23 -9.08 19.05 -1.58
CA GLY A 23 -10.34 18.39 -1.89
C GLY A 23 -10.35 17.74 -3.27
N TYR A 24 -9.80 18.43 -4.27
CA TYR A 24 -9.60 17.86 -5.60
C TYR A 24 -8.65 16.66 -5.55
N GLU A 25 -7.44 16.80 -5.02
CA GLU A 25 -6.43 15.74 -5.04
C GLU A 25 -6.89 14.47 -4.32
N ARG A 26 -7.55 14.59 -3.16
CA ARG A 26 -8.08 13.43 -2.41
C ARG A 26 -9.12 12.61 -3.18
N ARG A 27 -9.74 13.18 -4.22
CA ARG A 27 -10.76 12.50 -5.05
C ARG A 27 -10.22 12.00 -6.38
N HIS A 28 -9.02 12.38 -6.78
CA HIS A 28 -8.45 12.05 -8.08
C HIS A 28 -7.13 11.33 -7.88
N PHE A 29 -7.19 10.01 -7.75
CA PHE A 29 -5.97 9.20 -7.75
C PHE A 29 -5.27 9.28 -9.11
N VAL A 30 -4.00 8.88 -9.14
CA VAL A 30 -3.23 8.64 -10.37
C VAL A 30 -2.82 7.19 -10.42
N THR A 31 -2.68 6.69 -11.65
CA THR A 31 -2.02 5.42 -11.92
C THR A 31 -0.59 5.72 -12.36
N GLU A 32 0.39 5.14 -11.67
CA GLU A 32 1.81 5.29 -12.01
C GLU A 32 2.44 3.93 -12.28
N GLU A 33 3.28 3.86 -13.31
CA GLU A 33 3.94 2.63 -13.72
C GLU A 33 5.42 2.64 -13.34
N ILE A 34 5.89 1.53 -12.77
CA ILE A 34 7.30 1.28 -12.41
C ILE A 34 7.72 -0.03 -13.06
N THR A 35 8.93 -0.09 -13.61
CA THR A 35 9.51 -1.33 -14.14
C THR A 35 10.62 -1.82 -13.22
N ILE A 36 10.58 -3.10 -12.87
CA ILE A 36 11.66 -3.81 -12.15
C ILE A 36 12.12 -4.95 -13.05
N SER A 37 13.42 -4.97 -13.34
CA SER A 37 14.05 -6.04 -14.11
C SER A 37 14.89 -6.93 -13.20
N SER A 38 14.82 -8.24 -13.36
CA SER A 38 15.60 -9.18 -12.54
C SER A 38 15.97 -10.43 -13.31
N LYS A 39 17.18 -10.95 -13.05
CA LYS A 39 17.64 -12.26 -13.57
C LYS A 39 16.80 -13.45 -13.08
N LYS A 40 16.04 -13.27 -11.99
CA LYS A 40 15.16 -14.30 -11.42
C LYS A 40 13.79 -14.36 -12.11
N ILE A 41 13.50 -13.46 -13.04
CA ILE A 41 12.24 -13.38 -13.77
C ILE A 41 12.49 -13.79 -15.22
N ARG A 42 11.82 -14.85 -15.69
CA ARG A 42 11.86 -15.29 -17.10
C ARG A 42 10.63 -14.83 -17.87
N ASN A 43 9.47 -14.85 -17.21
CA ASN A 43 8.20 -14.45 -17.81
C ASN A 43 7.76 -13.08 -17.29
N PRO A 44 7.55 -12.07 -18.15
CA PRO A 44 7.05 -10.78 -17.74
C PRO A 44 5.71 -10.88 -16.99
N ARG A 45 5.53 -10.04 -15.97
CA ARG A 45 4.30 -9.98 -15.16
C ARG A 45 3.89 -8.54 -14.93
N THR A 46 2.59 -8.28 -14.93
CA THR A 46 2.01 -7.02 -14.51
C THR A 46 1.39 -7.20 -13.14
N LEU A 47 1.93 -6.50 -12.15
CA LEU A 47 1.38 -6.44 -10.81
C LEU A 47 0.67 -5.09 -10.64
N VAL A 48 -0.46 -5.09 -9.94
CA VAL A 48 -1.03 -3.88 -9.37
C VAL A 48 -0.80 -3.89 -7.87
N PHE A 49 -0.35 -2.78 -7.32
CA PHE A 49 -0.17 -2.58 -5.89
C PHE A 49 -1.02 -1.39 -5.42
N LEU A 50 -1.79 -1.62 -4.36
CA LEU A 50 -2.55 -0.59 -3.66
C LEU A 50 -2.42 -0.77 -2.15
N THR A 51 -2.56 0.32 -1.42
CA THR A 51 -2.41 0.34 0.04
C THR A 51 -3.10 1.57 0.61
N ASP A 52 -3.37 1.56 1.92
CA ASP A 52 -3.91 2.70 2.65
C ASP A 52 -5.22 3.22 2.05
N LEU A 53 -6.18 2.36 1.72
CA LEU A 53 -7.49 2.81 1.23
C LEU A 53 -8.24 3.57 2.33
N HIS A 54 -8.12 3.16 3.60
CA HIS A 54 -8.76 3.81 4.76
C HIS A 54 -10.25 4.14 4.55
N ASP A 55 -11.02 3.15 4.09
CA ASP A 55 -12.45 3.28 3.77
C ASP A 55 -12.78 4.41 2.76
N LYS A 56 -11.80 4.84 1.96
CA LYS A 56 -12.01 5.79 0.88
C LYS A 56 -12.74 5.11 -0.28
N GLU A 57 -13.73 5.82 -0.84
CA GLU A 57 -14.35 5.45 -2.10
C GLU A 57 -14.03 6.47 -3.20
N PHE A 58 -13.69 5.95 -4.39
CA PHE A 58 -13.54 6.69 -5.64
C PHE A 58 -14.70 6.37 -6.58
N GLY A 59 -15.69 7.27 -6.62
CA GLY A 59 -17.01 6.95 -7.17
C GLY A 59 -17.82 6.07 -6.21
N ASP A 60 -19.03 5.68 -6.61
CA ASP A 60 -19.84 4.80 -5.77
C ASP A 60 -19.24 3.40 -5.75
N GLY A 61 -19.09 2.80 -4.56
CA GLY A 61 -18.57 1.44 -4.42
C GLY A 61 -17.15 1.24 -4.97
N ASN A 62 -16.33 2.30 -5.07
CA ASN A 62 -15.01 2.29 -5.71
C ASN A 62 -15.00 2.02 -7.23
N GLU A 63 -16.11 2.27 -7.94
CA GLU A 63 -16.21 2.03 -9.39
C GLU A 63 -15.00 2.55 -10.20
N GLN A 64 -14.47 3.75 -9.89
CA GLN A 64 -13.38 4.35 -10.66
C GLN A 64 -12.05 3.59 -10.45
N LEU A 65 -11.81 3.15 -9.22
CA LEU A 65 -10.65 2.37 -8.86
C LEU A 65 -10.74 0.96 -9.48
N LEU A 66 -11.91 0.33 -9.39
CA LEU A 66 -12.16 -1.00 -9.94
C LEU A 66 -12.04 -1.01 -11.47
N THR A 67 -12.62 -0.03 -12.17
CA THR A 67 -12.44 0.14 -13.62
C THR A 67 -10.98 0.32 -13.99
N SER A 68 -10.22 1.13 -13.23
CA SER A 68 -8.78 1.28 -13.51
C SER A 68 -8.02 -0.03 -13.36
N ILE A 69 -8.31 -0.82 -12.32
CA ILE A 69 -7.71 -2.15 -12.13
C ILE A 69 -8.11 -3.09 -13.27
N GLN A 70 -9.37 -3.06 -13.69
CA GLN A 70 -9.87 -3.86 -14.81
C GLN A 70 -9.16 -3.51 -16.11
N ASP A 71 -9.00 -2.23 -16.43
CA ASP A 71 -8.34 -1.73 -17.64
C ASP A 71 -6.85 -2.10 -17.68
N ILE A 72 -6.18 -2.09 -16.53
CA ILE A 72 -4.77 -2.52 -16.40
C ILE A 72 -4.62 -4.03 -16.70
N ARG A 73 -5.66 -4.83 -16.45
CA ARG A 73 -5.68 -6.30 -16.58
C ARG A 73 -4.46 -6.97 -15.91
N PRO A 74 -4.21 -6.78 -14.60
CA PRO A 74 -3.05 -7.34 -13.93
C PRO A 74 -3.03 -8.87 -13.88
N ASP A 75 -1.84 -9.45 -13.76
CA ASP A 75 -1.64 -10.87 -13.41
C ASP A 75 -1.84 -11.09 -11.90
N VAL A 76 -1.50 -10.09 -11.09
CA VAL A 76 -1.59 -10.15 -9.63
C VAL A 76 -1.99 -8.78 -9.07
N LEU A 77 -2.94 -8.76 -8.14
CA LEU A 77 -3.24 -7.60 -7.30
C LEU A 77 -2.68 -7.83 -5.90
N LEU A 78 -1.87 -6.89 -5.43
CA LEU A 78 -1.23 -6.89 -4.12
C LEU A 78 -1.83 -5.75 -3.29
N ILE A 79 -2.45 -6.11 -2.17
CA ILE A 79 -3.00 -5.16 -1.20
C ILE A 79 -2.01 -5.06 -0.04
N GLY A 80 -1.43 -3.88 0.15
CA GLY A 80 -0.39 -3.61 1.15
C GLY A 80 -0.89 -3.38 2.57
N GLY A 81 -2.20 -3.45 2.81
CA GLY A 81 -2.81 -3.18 4.12
C GLY A 81 -3.42 -1.78 4.26
N ASP A 82 -4.02 -1.55 5.42
CA ASP A 82 -4.78 -0.35 5.78
C ASP A 82 -5.94 -0.07 4.81
N VAL A 83 -6.73 -1.10 4.50
CA VAL A 83 -7.94 -0.94 3.67
C VAL A 83 -9.05 -0.24 4.44
N MET A 84 -9.17 -0.53 5.75
CA MET A 84 -10.18 0.06 6.63
C MET A 84 -9.58 0.90 7.76
N VAL A 85 -10.41 1.75 8.37
CA VAL A 85 -10.04 2.56 9.53
C VAL A 85 -10.50 1.89 10.84
N ALA A 86 -9.56 1.29 11.56
CA ALA A 86 -9.70 0.94 12.97
C ALA A 86 -9.70 2.19 13.89
N LYS A 87 -10.88 2.80 14.10
CA LYS A 87 -11.11 3.89 15.05
C LYS A 87 -12.27 3.55 16.01
N PRO A 88 -12.11 3.73 17.34
CA PRO A 88 -13.15 3.37 18.31
C PRO A 88 -14.49 4.05 18.00
N GLY A 89 -15.57 3.28 18.05
CA GLY A 89 -16.93 3.76 17.77
C GLY A 89 -17.24 4.11 16.31
N LYS A 90 -16.29 3.94 15.37
CA LYS A 90 -16.48 4.25 13.94
C LYS A 90 -16.07 3.10 13.00
N ALA A 91 -15.21 2.20 13.46
CA ALA A 91 -14.74 1.07 12.67
C ALA A 91 -15.91 0.17 12.22
N ASN A 92 -15.96 -0.11 10.93
CA ASN A 92 -16.85 -1.10 10.33
C ASN A 92 -16.18 -1.66 9.06
N LEU A 93 -16.81 -2.64 8.42
CA LEU A 93 -16.27 -3.30 7.22
C LEU A 93 -17.17 -3.12 6.00
N GLU A 94 -18.08 -2.15 6.00
CA GLU A 94 -19.03 -1.97 4.90
C GLU A 94 -18.32 -1.56 3.61
N VAL A 95 -17.55 -0.48 3.65
CA VAL A 95 -16.78 -0.02 2.48
C VAL A 95 -15.77 -1.07 2.04
N THR A 96 -15.07 -1.69 3.00
CA THR A 96 -14.15 -2.79 2.72
C THR A 96 -14.86 -3.96 2.02
N ARG A 97 -16.03 -4.38 2.50
CA ARG A 97 -16.80 -5.46 1.87
C ARG A 97 -17.20 -5.11 0.43
N ARG A 98 -17.77 -3.92 0.19
CA ARG A 98 -18.14 -3.44 -1.15
C ARG A 98 -16.93 -3.44 -2.09
N PHE A 99 -15.80 -2.94 -1.63
CA PHE A 99 -14.56 -2.92 -2.41
C PHE A 99 -14.07 -4.34 -2.76
N LEU A 100 -14.07 -5.25 -1.79
CA LEU A 100 -13.67 -6.65 -2.01
C LEU A 100 -14.65 -7.38 -2.94
N ASP A 101 -15.95 -7.09 -2.87
CA ASP A 101 -16.96 -7.62 -3.79
C ASP A 101 -16.68 -7.17 -5.23
N GLY A 102 -16.46 -5.87 -5.43
CA GLY A 102 -16.09 -5.35 -6.74
C GLY A 102 -14.77 -5.91 -7.28
N LEU A 103 -13.79 -6.20 -6.41
CA LEU A 103 -12.57 -6.88 -6.83
C LEU A 103 -12.82 -8.32 -7.31
N CYS A 104 -13.78 -9.04 -6.72
CA CYS A 104 -14.19 -10.36 -7.20
C CYS A 104 -14.87 -10.28 -8.56
N GLU A 105 -15.67 -9.24 -8.81
CA GLU A 105 -16.29 -9.00 -10.12
C GLU A 105 -15.23 -8.71 -11.19
N VAL A 106 -14.28 -7.81 -10.89
CA VAL A 106 -13.11 -7.55 -11.75
C VAL A 106 -12.31 -8.83 -11.97
N GLN A 107 -12.16 -9.65 -10.92
CA GLN A 107 -11.47 -10.91 -11.03
C GLN A 107 -12.15 -11.86 -12.00
N ALA A 108 -13.45 -12.10 -11.82
CA ALA A 108 -14.26 -12.92 -12.71
C ALA A 108 -14.24 -12.41 -14.15
N HIS A 109 -14.28 -11.09 -14.36
CA HIS A 109 -14.22 -10.48 -15.69
C HIS A 109 -12.85 -10.71 -16.37
N ILE A 110 -11.75 -10.55 -15.63
CA ILE A 110 -10.40 -10.79 -16.18
C ILE A 110 -10.16 -12.28 -16.43
N THR A 111 -10.62 -13.18 -15.55
CA THR A 111 -10.37 -14.62 -15.61
C THR A 111 -11.43 -15.43 -16.38
N GLY A 112 -12.52 -14.80 -16.81
CA GLY A 112 -13.67 -15.46 -17.46
C GLY A 112 -13.30 -16.31 -18.69
N GLU A 113 -14.25 -17.17 -19.09
CA GLU A 113 -14.08 -18.48 -19.77
C GLU A 113 -13.17 -18.58 -21.01
N ASN A 114 -12.66 -17.49 -21.58
CA ASN A 114 -11.77 -17.51 -22.74
C ASN A 114 -10.49 -16.66 -22.58
N SER A 115 -10.22 -16.11 -21.40
CA SER A 115 -9.06 -15.24 -21.18
C SER A 115 -7.74 -15.99 -21.03
N GLY A 116 -7.78 -17.21 -20.48
CA GLY A 116 -6.60 -18.00 -20.11
C GLY A 116 -5.65 -17.34 -19.10
N LYS A 117 -5.97 -16.13 -18.60
CA LYS A 117 -5.07 -15.30 -17.81
C LYS A 117 -5.38 -15.47 -16.31
N PRO A 118 -4.47 -16.06 -15.51
CA PRO A 118 -4.67 -16.12 -14.08
C PRO A 118 -4.57 -14.71 -13.48
N PHE A 119 -5.57 -14.32 -12.69
CA PHE A 119 -5.53 -13.11 -11.89
C PHE A 119 -5.80 -13.45 -10.42
N ARG A 120 -4.82 -13.16 -9.56
CA ARG A 120 -4.84 -13.52 -8.13
C ARG A 120 -4.71 -12.28 -7.26
N ILE A 121 -5.40 -12.29 -6.13
CA ILE A 121 -5.39 -11.21 -5.16
C ILE A 121 -4.73 -11.69 -3.88
N TYR A 122 -3.70 -10.97 -3.43
CA TYR A 122 -3.01 -11.20 -2.17
C TYR A 122 -3.16 -10.00 -1.26
N TYR A 123 -3.41 -10.27 0.02
CA TYR A 123 -3.74 -9.26 1.02
C TYR A 123 -2.76 -9.32 2.19
N GLY A 124 -1.91 -8.31 2.33
CA GLY A 124 -1.07 -8.07 3.50
C GLY A 124 -1.75 -7.16 4.52
N ASN A 125 -1.23 -7.12 5.74
CA ASN A 125 -1.77 -6.29 6.82
C ASN A 125 -1.11 -4.93 6.91
N GLY A 126 -1.90 -3.92 7.25
CA GLY A 126 -1.44 -2.66 7.80
C GLY A 126 -1.63 -2.61 9.31
N ASN A 127 -1.37 -1.46 9.92
CA ASN A 127 -1.55 -1.28 11.36
C ASN A 127 -3.04 -1.26 11.76
N HIS A 128 -3.97 -0.89 10.89
CA HIS A 128 -5.39 -0.92 11.21
C HIS A 128 -5.94 -2.35 11.28
N GLU A 129 -5.61 -3.23 10.33
CA GLU A 129 -6.02 -4.64 10.41
C GLU A 129 -5.45 -5.30 11.68
N GLN A 130 -4.18 -5.07 11.97
CA GLN A 130 -3.54 -5.59 13.19
C GLN A 130 -4.17 -5.02 14.47
N ARG A 131 -4.54 -3.73 14.46
CA ARG A 131 -5.22 -3.09 15.59
C ARG A 131 -6.58 -3.72 15.86
N LEU A 132 -7.37 -4.04 14.83
CA LEU A 132 -8.64 -4.77 15.00
C LEU A 132 -8.42 -6.10 15.74
N GLY A 133 -7.33 -6.82 15.43
CA GLY A 133 -7.01 -8.09 16.06
C GLY A 133 -6.51 -7.96 17.50
N ARG A 134 -5.68 -6.95 17.78
CA ARG A 134 -5.08 -6.73 19.11
C ARG A 134 -6.07 -6.16 20.12
N GLU A 135 -6.93 -5.25 19.70
CA GLU A 135 -7.87 -4.51 20.57
C GLU A 135 -9.29 -5.09 20.47
N ASN A 136 -9.42 -6.42 20.66
CA ASN A 136 -10.68 -7.14 20.53
C ASN A 136 -11.80 -6.59 21.44
N ASP A 137 -11.48 -6.09 22.63
CA ASP A 137 -12.47 -5.47 23.53
C ASP A 137 -13.09 -4.19 22.95
N THR A 138 -12.37 -3.50 22.06
CA THR A 138 -12.82 -2.26 21.41
C THR A 138 -13.53 -2.52 20.08
N TYR A 139 -13.04 -3.49 19.30
CA TYR A 139 -13.49 -3.73 17.92
C TYR A 139 -14.32 -5.01 17.77
N GLY A 140 -14.50 -5.77 18.84
CA GLY A 140 -15.20 -7.04 18.82
C GLY A 140 -14.65 -7.98 17.75
N ASN A 141 -15.54 -8.71 17.09
CA ASN A 141 -15.17 -9.72 16.09
C ASN A 141 -14.80 -9.16 14.70
N LEU A 142 -14.61 -7.84 14.52
CA LEU A 142 -14.34 -7.24 13.20
C LEU A 142 -13.12 -7.87 12.52
N TYR A 143 -12.03 -8.14 13.25
CA TYR A 143 -10.86 -8.81 12.66
C TYR A 143 -11.19 -10.21 12.13
N ARG A 144 -12.01 -10.97 12.87
CA ARG A 144 -12.48 -12.29 12.43
C ARG A 144 -13.40 -12.16 11.21
N GLN A 145 -14.30 -11.17 11.20
CA GLN A 145 -15.17 -10.91 10.05
C GLN A 145 -14.37 -10.58 8.79
N LEU A 146 -13.35 -9.71 8.89
CA LEU A 146 -12.45 -9.40 7.76
C LEU A 146 -11.83 -10.68 7.20
N ARG A 147 -11.29 -11.55 8.06
CA ARG A 147 -10.68 -12.82 7.62
C ARG A 147 -11.68 -13.76 6.96
N VAL A 148 -12.93 -13.78 7.42
CA VAL A 148 -14.02 -14.53 6.78
C VAL A 148 -14.33 -13.94 5.41
N LEU A 149 -14.47 -12.61 5.30
CA LEU A 149 -14.73 -11.93 4.02
C LEU A 149 -13.66 -12.25 2.97
N LEU A 150 -12.38 -12.20 3.35
CA LEU A 150 -11.25 -12.53 2.47
C LEU A 150 -11.29 -14.00 2.04
N LYS A 151 -11.56 -14.92 2.97
CA LYS A 151 -11.62 -16.35 2.70
C LYS A 151 -12.76 -16.71 1.74
N GLU A 152 -13.96 -16.18 1.98
CA GLU A 152 -15.14 -16.42 1.13
C GLU A 152 -14.94 -15.93 -0.31
N ARG A 153 -14.09 -14.93 -0.49
CA ARG A 153 -13.75 -14.31 -1.78
C ARG A 153 -12.51 -14.91 -2.44
N ASN A 154 -11.96 -15.99 -1.87
CA ASN A 154 -10.73 -16.63 -2.33
C ASN A 154 -9.53 -15.65 -2.44
N ILE A 155 -9.49 -14.64 -1.56
CA ILE A 155 -8.39 -13.69 -1.47
C ILE A 155 -7.36 -14.24 -0.49
N ALA A 156 -6.12 -14.40 -0.95
CA ALA A 156 -5.06 -15.00 -0.16
C ALA A 156 -4.54 -14.01 0.89
N TYR A 157 -4.94 -14.23 2.14
CA TYR A 157 -4.53 -13.40 3.28
C TYR A 157 -3.15 -13.80 3.82
N LEU A 158 -2.17 -12.90 3.68
CA LEU A 158 -0.76 -13.11 4.00
C LEU A 158 -0.36 -12.44 5.31
N SER A 159 -0.94 -12.91 6.42
CA SER A 159 -0.57 -12.49 7.78
C SER A 159 0.55 -13.40 8.31
N ASP A 160 1.80 -12.95 8.25
CA ASP A 160 3.03 -13.73 8.54
C ASP A 160 3.05 -15.05 7.76
N ARG A 161 2.75 -14.94 6.45
CA ARG A 161 2.63 -16.10 5.56
C ARG A 161 3.29 -15.81 4.22
N SER A 162 3.75 -16.89 3.61
CA SER A 162 4.30 -16.88 2.26
C SER A 162 3.51 -17.81 1.34
N VAL A 163 3.52 -17.47 0.05
CA VAL A 163 2.94 -18.28 -1.01
C VAL A 163 3.83 -18.22 -2.24
N ASN A 164 4.04 -19.36 -2.88
CA ASN A 164 4.71 -19.42 -4.17
C ASN A 164 3.68 -19.11 -5.26
N LEU A 165 3.86 -18.02 -5.99
CA LEU A 165 2.96 -17.65 -7.09
C LEU A 165 3.11 -18.62 -8.27
N ASN A 166 4.34 -19.02 -8.54
CA ASN A 166 4.80 -19.97 -9.55
C ASN A 166 6.19 -20.48 -9.12
N GLU A 167 7.01 -21.06 -10.01
CA GLU A 167 8.38 -21.50 -9.70
C GLU A 167 9.38 -20.37 -9.48
N GLU A 168 9.08 -19.17 -9.97
CA GLU A 168 9.99 -18.03 -10.05
C GLU A 168 9.78 -17.04 -8.90
N ILE A 169 8.54 -16.86 -8.45
CA ILE A 169 8.14 -15.77 -7.55
C ILE A 169 7.55 -16.35 -6.26
N ARG A 170 8.01 -15.83 -5.14
CA ARG A 170 7.41 -16.03 -3.81
C ARG A 170 6.94 -14.68 -3.26
N ILE A 171 5.74 -14.68 -2.71
CA ILE A 171 5.12 -13.50 -2.11
C ILE A 171 4.95 -13.76 -0.61
N SER A 172 5.41 -12.83 0.21
CA SER A 172 5.33 -12.90 1.67
C SER A 172 4.66 -11.66 2.22
N GLY A 173 3.77 -11.82 3.20
CA GLY A 173 3.19 -10.70 3.93
C GLY A 173 3.62 -10.74 5.39
N LEU A 174 4.20 -9.64 5.87
CA LEU A 174 4.77 -9.50 7.21
C LEU A 174 3.86 -8.69 8.12
N ASN A 175 3.58 -9.19 9.32
CA ASN A 175 3.02 -8.36 10.38
C ASN A 175 4.14 -7.69 11.17
N LEU A 176 4.12 -6.37 11.16
CA LEU A 176 4.99 -5.56 12.02
C LEU A 176 4.36 -5.36 13.39
N ASP A 177 5.11 -5.60 14.45
CA ASP A 177 4.69 -5.34 15.82
C ASP A 177 4.28 -3.88 16.02
N GLN A 178 3.41 -3.62 17.00
CA GLN A 178 2.95 -2.26 17.34
C GLN A 178 4.09 -1.27 17.57
N ALA A 179 5.19 -1.74 18.17
CA ALA A 179 6.36 -0.92 18.46
C ALA A 179 7.03 -0.34 17.19
N CYS A 180 6.81 -0.96 16.03
CA CYS A 180 7.30 -0.50 14.73
C CYS A 180 6.56 0.73 14.20
N TYR A 181 5.43 1.09 14.82
CA TYR A 181 4.58 2.22 14.41
C TYR A 181 4.58 3.37 15.42
N ARG A 182 5.46 3.32 16.43
CA ARG A 182 5.53 4.32 17.50
C ARG A 182 5.96 5.69 16.97
N ASP A 183 5.30 6.73 17.45
CA ASP A 183 5.61 8.12 17.12
C ASP A 183 7.05 8.49 17.50
N PHE A 184 7.66 9.37 16.68
CA PHE A 184 9.02 9.92 16.79
C PHE A 184 10.16 8.91 16.67
N LEU A 185 10.15 7.87 17.50
CA LEU A 185 11.20 6.85 17.58
C LEU A 185 10.58 5.45 17.46
N PRO A 186 10.29 4.99 16.24
CA PRO A 186 9.92 3.60 15.98
C PRO A 186 10.97 2.62 16.53
N ALA A 187 10.55 1.43 16.95
CA ALA A 187 11.47 0.42 17.46
C ALA A 187 12.46 -0.03 16.38
N ARG A 188 13.72 -0.29 16.77
CA ARG A 188 14.69 -0.92 15.87
C ARG A 188 14.28 -2.38 15.64
N MET A 189 14.24 -2.80 14.37
CA MET A 189 13.98 -4.18 14.02
C MET A 189 15.23 -5.03 14.27
N LYS A 190 15.05 -6.18 14.92
CA LYS A 190 16.11 -7.17 15.11
C LYS A 190 16.41 -7.88 13.79
N GLU A 191 17.65 -8.28 13.57
CA GLU A 191 18.10 -8.97 12.35
C GLU A 191 17.32 -10.26 12.06
N ASP A 192 16.94 -10.98 13.12
CA ASP A 192 16.20 -12.24 13.03
C ASP A 192 14.68 -12.07 12.85
N TYR A 193 14.16 -10.84 12.81
CA TYR A 193 12.72 -10.56 12.87
C TYR A 193 11.97 -11.21 11.72
N LEU A 194 12.42 -10.99 10.48
CA LEU A 194 11.76 -11.57 9.31
C LEU A 194 11.87 -13.09 9.30
N THR A 195 13.04 -13.65 9.66
CA THR A 195 13.23 -15.09 9.73
C THR A 195 12.32 -15.75 10.77
N ARG A 196 12.09 -15.11 11.92
CA ARG A 196 11.16 -15.62 12.94
C ARG A 196 9.71 -15.65 12.46
N HIS A 197 9.29 -14.68 11.64
CA HIS A 197 7.91 -14.55 11.17
C HIS A 197 7.64 -15.35 9.88
N LEU A 198 8.60 -15.34 8.94
CA LEU A 198 8.41 -15.83 7.57
C LEU A 198 9.28 -17.04 7.22
N GLY A 199 10.23 -17.40 8.09
CA GLY A 199 11.30 -18.35 7.79
C GLY A 199 12.38 -17.73 6.90
N GLN A 200 13.28 -18.58 6.40
CA GLN A 200 14.33 -18.14 5.47
C GLN A 200 13.73 -17.76 4.11
N ALA A 201 14.27 -16.69 3.51
CA ALA A 201 14.00 -16.39 2.11
C ALA A 201 14.53 -17.51 1.21
N ASP A 202 13.85 -17.76 0.09
CA ASP A 202 14.31 -18.72 -0.92
C ASP A 202 15.14 -17.98 -1.98
N PRO A 203 16.47 -18.13 -2.01
CA PRO A 203 17.33 -17.37 -2.92
C PRO A 203 17.11 -17.71 -4.40
N THR A 204 16.50 -18.88 -4.69
CA THR A 204 16.22 -19.33 -6.06
C THR A 204 14.99 -18.64 -6.67
N ARG A 205 14.21 -17.94 -5.84
CA ARG A 205 13.00 -17.23 -6.25
C ARG A 205 13.16 -15.73 -6.08
N PHE A 206 12.45 -14.98 -6.91
CA PHE A 206 12.23 -13.56 -6.73
C PHE A 206 11.28 -13.34 -5.54
N GLN A 207 11.78 -12.71 -4.49
CA GLN A 207 11.08 -12.50 -3.23
C GLN A 207 10.35 -11.16 -3.24
N ILE A 208 9.01 -11.21 -3.28
CA ILE A 208 8.15 -10.03 -3.10
C ILE A 208 7.68 -9.99 -1.64
N LEU A 209 8.00 -8.91 -0.94
CA LEU A 209 7.59 -8.68 0.44
C LEU A 209 6.52 -7.58 0.53
N LEU A 210 5.38 -7.89 1.12
CA LEU A 210 4.40 -6.91 1.58
C LEU A 210 4.70 -6.58 3.05
N ALA A 211 5.24 -5.39 3.29
CA ALA A 211 5.52 -4.90 4.63
C ALA A 211 5.04 -3.45 4.75
N HIS A 212 4.06 -3.21 5.62
CA HIS A 212 3.31 -1.96 5.57
C HIS A 212 4.15 -0.73 5.93
N SER A 213 5.21 -0.85 6.73
CA SER A 213 6.12 0.25 7.05
C SER A 213 7.38 0.24 6.19
N PRO A 214 7.76 1.37 5.55
CA PRO A 214 8.97 1.48 4.75
C PRO A 214 10.24 1.71 5.59
N LEU A 215 10.13 1.83 6.91
CA LEU A 215 11.25 2.18 7.80
C LEU A 215 12.38 1.14 7.84
N TYR A 216 12.07 -0.12 7.56
CA TYR A 216 12.98 -1.25 7.76
C TYR A 216 13.50 -1.83 6.44
N PHE A 217 13.64 -0.98 5.41
CA PHE A 217 14.08 -1.41 4.09
C PHE A 217 15.38 -2.22 4.13
N GLU A 218 16.34 -1.80 4.95
CA GLU A 218 17.61 -2.52 5.07
C GLU A 218 17.39 -3.95 5.58
N GLN A 219 16.61 -4.13 6.64
CA GLN A 219 16.32 -5.45 7.19
C GLN A 219 15.53 -6.32 6.21
N TYR A 220 14.66 -5.71 5.40
CA TYR A 220 13.93 -6.42 4.35
C TYR A 220 14.85 -6.91 3.23
N ALA A 221 15.76 -6.04 2.79
CA ALA A 221 16.77 -6.36 1.77
C ALA A 221 17.74 -7.44 2.28
N ASP A 222 18.22 -7.31 3.52
CA ASP A 222 19.14 -8.25 4.18
C ASP A 222 18.51 -9.63 4.38
N TRP A 223 17.20 -9.70 4.70
CA TRP A 223 16.47 -10.97 4.76
C TRP A 223 16.38 -11.66 3.38
N GLY A 224 16.42 -10.88 2.29
CA GLY A 224 16.48 -11.38 0.92
C GLY A 224 15.36 -10.88 -0.01
N ALA A 225 14.51 -9.95 0.43
CA ALA A 225 13.42 -9.41 -0.38
C ALA A 225 13.95 -8.66 -1.60
N ASP A 226 13.77 -9.22 -2.81
CA ASP A 226 14.14 -8.58 -4.08
C ASP A 226 13.28 -7.35 -4.37
N LEU A 227 12.01 -7.38 -3.94
CA LEU A 227 11.07 -6.27 -4.04
C LEU A 227 10.23 -6.16 -2.77
N THR A 228 10.35 -5.05 -2.04
CA THR A 228 9.44 -4.70 -0.95
C THR A 228 8.40 -3.70 -1.43
N LEU A 229 7.13 -3.93 -1.07
CA LEU A 229 6.02 -3.02 -1.31
C LEU A 229 5.47 -2.53 0.04
N SER A 230 5.48 -1.21 0.24
CA SER A 230 5.11 -0.57 1.49
C SER A 230 4.11 0.57 1.28
N GLY A 231 3.34 0.85 2.34
CA GLY A 231 2.39 1.96 2.41
C GLY A 231 2.69 2.81 3.63
N HIS A 232 1.66 3.09 4.43
CA HIS A 232 1.68 3.70 5.75
C HIS A 232 2.01 5.19 5.78
N PHE A 233 3.01 5.65 5.04
CA PHE A 233 3.48 7.04 5.13
C PHE A 233 2.64 8.04 4.34
N HIS A 234 1.67 7.58 3.54
CA HIS A 234 0.74 8.41 2.78
C HIS A 234 1.42 9.50 1.93
N GLY A 235 2.65 9.27 1.43
CA GLY A 235 3.38 10.29 0.69
C GLY A 235 3.88 11.48 1.53
N GLY A 236 3.71 11.45 2.86
CA GLY A 236 4.03 12.54 3.78
C GLY A 236 2.89 13.56 3.96
N THR A 237 1.65 13.19 3.60
CA THR A 237 0.41 14.01 3.62
C THR A 237 0.47 15.22 2.67
N ILE A 238 1.39 16.15 2.91
CA ILE A 238 1.74 17.27 2.04
C ILE A 238 3.08 16.94 1.38
N ARG A 239 3.19 17.16 0.07
CA ARG A 239 4.46 17.03 -0.65
C ARG A 239 4.87 18.38 -1.20
N LEU A 240 6.10 18.77 -0.95
CA LEU A 240 6.68 19.96 -1.55
C LEU A 240 7.45 19.54 -2.81
N PRO A 241 7.32 20.28 -3.93
CA PRO A 241 8.16 20.08 -5.10
C PRO A 241 9.64 20.05 -4.71
N PHE A 242 10.39 19.10 -5.27
CA PHE A 242 11.84 18.89 -5.05
C PHE A 242 12.27 18.45 -3.64
N VAL A 243 11.48 18.70 -2.60
CA VAL A 243 11.81 18.32 -1.21
C VAL A 243 11.19 16.98 -0.82
N GLY A 244 9.97 16.68 -1.29
CA GLY A 244 9.27 15.44 -0.95
C GLY A 244 8.22 15.60 0.14
N GLY A 245 7.92 14.51 0.86
CA GLY A 245 6.88 14.46 1.88
C GLY A 245 7.25 15.27 3.12
N VAL A 246 6.31 16.07 3.64
CA VAL A 246 6.57 16.96 4.78
C VAL A 246 6.62 16.19 6.09
N MET A 247 5.64 15.31 6.34
CA MET A 247 5.51 14.66 7.64
C MET A 247 4.85 13.27 7.53
N THR A 248 5.45 12.26 8.15
CA THR A 248 4.86 10.91 8.28
C THR A 248 3.78 10.88 9.38
N PRO A 249 2.95 9.82 9.47
CA PRO A 249 2.05 9.65 10.60
C PRO A 249 2.75 9.59 11.97
N GLN A 250 4.02 9.18 12.02
CA GLN A 250 4.87 9.15 13.22
C GLN A 250 5.56 10.49 13.52
N TYR A 251 5.14 11.59 12.88
CA TYR A 251 5.74 12.93 13.05
C TYR A 251 7.22 13.02 12.67
N GLN A 252 7.69 12.16 11.76
CA GLN A 252 9.03 12.30 11.18
C GLN A 252 8.94 13.26 10.00
N PHE A 253 9.70 14.35 10.06
CA PHE A 253 9.69 15.38 9.02
C PHE A 253 10.69 15.06 7.92
N PHE A 254 10.29 15.29 6.66
CA PHE A 254 11.14 15.14 5.47
C PHE A 254 11.82 13.76 5.33
N HIS A 255 11.15 12.71 5.81
CA HIS A 255 11.69 11.36 5.74
C HIS A 255 11.81 10.91 4.27
N PRO A 256 12.96 10.36 3.83
CA PRO A 256 13.18 10.04 2.41
C PRO A 256 12.17 9.01 1.88
N TYR A 257 11.80 8.02 2.70
CA TYR A 257 10.90 6.94 2.31
C TYR A 257 9.41 7.28 2.37
N CYS A 258 9.01 8.54 2.17
CA CYS A 258 7.58 8.92 2.19
C CYS A 258 6.80 8.38 0.97
N ALA A 259 7.43 8.31 -0.20
CA ALA A 259 6.90 7.65 -1.41
C ALA A 259 7.99 7.58 -2.48
N GLY A 260 7.88 6.62 -3.39
CA GLY A 260 8.78 6.47 -4.54
C GLY A 260 9.43 5.10 -4.59
N GLN A 261 10.44 4.97 -5.45
CA GLN A 261 11.26 3.78 -5.60
C GLN A 261 12.63 4.01 -4.97
N PHE A 262 13.09 3.03 -4.21
CA PHE A 262 14.39 3.00 -3.55
C PHE A 262 15.10 1.72 -3.92
N GLU A 263 16.42 1.76 -3.98
CA GLU A 263 17.27 0.62 -4.29
C GLU A 263 18.44 0.55 -3.32
N LYS A 264 18.78 -0.66 -2.91
CA LYS A 264 20.00 -0.99 -2.18
C LYS A 264 20.48 -2.36 -2.64
N ASP A 265 21.72 -2.46 -3.11
CA ASP A 265 22.36 -3.73 -3.48
C ASP A 265 21.52 -4.61 -4.44
N GLY A 266 20.88 -3.99 -5.44
CA GLY A 266 19.99 -4.67 -6.40
C GLY A 266 18.65 -5.15 -5.82
N LYS A 267 18.31 -4.74 -4.60
CA LYS A 267 17.01 -4.94 -3.95
C LYS A 267 16.21 -3.64 -4.02
N HIS A 268 14.92 -3.76 -4.27
CA HIS A 268 14.06 -2.58 -4.45
C HIS A 268 13.03 -2.46 -3.34
N MET A 269 12.68 -1.23 -2.98
CA MET A 269 11.48 -0.90 -2.22
C MET A 269 10.65 0.12 -2.97
N ILE A 270 9.36 -0.15 -3.12
CA ILE A 270 8.39 0.80 -3.65
C ILE A 270 7.45 1.21 -2.51
N VAL A 271 7.42 2.50 -2.23
CA VAL A 271 6.53 3.08 -1.21
C VAL A 271 5.39 3.81 -1.90
N GLY A 272 4.18 3.30 -1.72
CA GLY A 272 2.96 3.90 -2.25
C GLY A 272 2.57 5.16 -1.47
N ARG A 273 2.01 6.15 -2.17
CA ARG A 273 1.39 7.34 -1.53
C ARG A 273 0.08 7.04 -0.80
N GLY A 274 -0.39 5.80 -0.87
CA GLY A 274 -1.69 5.38 -0.37
C GLY A 274 -2.87 5.94 -1.17
N LEU A 275 -4.03 5.31 -1.03
CA LEU A 275 -5.25 5.72 -1.73
C LEU A 275 -6.11 6.71 -0.91
N GLY A 276 -6.23 6.49 0.39
CA GLY A 276 -7.01 7.26 1.34
C GLY A 276 -6.16 8.07 2.32
N THR A 277 -6.82 8.56 3.36
CA THR A 277 -6.25 9.31 4.49
C THR A 277 -7.09 9.03 5.73
N HIS A 278 -6.47 8.89 6.90
CA HIS A 278 -7.22 8.68 8.15
C HIS A 278 -7.03 9.82 9.18
N SER A 279 -5.80 10.12 9.58
CA SER A 279 -5.52 11.07 10.68
C SER A 279 -5.61 12.53 10.25
N ILE A 280 -4.92 12.88 9.16
CA ILE A 280 -4.95 14.22 8.57
C ILE A 280 -5.60 14.10 7.20
N ASN A 281 -6.84 14.56 7.08
CA ASN A 281 -7.64 14.44 5.85
C ASN A 281 -7.31 15.55 4.84
N ILE A 282 -6.03 15.75 4.56
CA ILE A 282 -5.50 16.74 3.63
C ILE A 282 -4.48 16.05 2.71
N ARG A 283 -4.48 16.40 1.42
CA ARG A 283 -3.38 16.07 0.50
C ARG A 283 -3.03 17.33 -0.29
N PHE A 284 -1.75 17.61 -0.49
CA PHE A 284 -1.32 18.73 -1.34
C PHE A 284 -0.07 18.35 -2.11
N CYS A 285 -0.12 18.47 -3.44
CA CYS A 285 0.85 17.91 -4.38
C CYS A 285 1.13 16.41 -4.12
N ASN A 286 0.13 15.69 -3.58
CA ASN A 286 0.27 14.34 -3.05
C ASN A 286 -0.96 13.50 -3.41
N ARG A 287 -1.27 13.42 -4.70
CA ARG A 287 -2.43 12.67 -5.19
C ARG A 287 -2.35 11.20 -4.74
N PRO A 288 -3.50 10.60 -4.34
CA PRO A 288 -3.62 9.17 -4.14
C PRO A 288 -3.04 8.38 -5.32
N GLN A 289 -2.54 7.18 -5.07
CA GLN A 289 -1.76 6.44 -6.07
C GLN A 289 -2.19 4.97 -6.16
N LEU A 290 -2.45 4.53 -7.38
CA LEU A 290 -2.49 3.13 -7.78
C LEU A 290 -1.18 2.81 -8.51
N LEU A 291 -0.45 1.80 -8.08
CA LEU A 291 0.84 1.44 -8.66
C LEU A 291 0.70 0.27 -9.62
N VAL A 292 1.27 0.39 -10.81
CA VAL A 292 1.47 -0.69 -11.77
C VAL A 292 2.95 -1.04 -11.78
N ILE A 293 3.28 -2.29 -11.50
CA ILE A 293 4.66 -2.76 -11.47
C ILE A 293 4.82 -3.78 -12.60
N ARG A 294 5.65 -3.43 -13.58
CA ARG A 294 6.08 -4.35 -14.64
C ARG A 294 7.31 -5.10 -14.16
N LEU A 295 7.15 -6.38 -13.84
CA LEU A 295 8.29 -7.27 -13.65
C LEU A 295 8.75 -7.79 -15.00
N LYS A 296 10.01 -7.61 -15.32
CA LYS A 296 10.62 -8.05 -16.59
C LYS A 296 11.89 -8.87 -16.34
N PRO A 297 12.27 -9.75 -17.28
CA PRO A 297 13.62 -10.31 -17.29
C PRO A 297 14.66 -9.20 -17.40
N GLN A 298 15.78 -9.36 -16.71
CA GLN A 298 16.95 -8.53 -16.95
C GLN A 298 17.66 -9.01 -18.21
N GLU A 299 17.87 -8.12 -19.17
CA GLU A 299 18.68 -8.40 -20.36
C GLU A 299 20.11 -8.74 -19.91
N GLN A 300 20.67 -9.81 -20.48
CA GLN A 300 22.08 -10.14 -20.26
C GLN A 300 22.89 -9.14 -21.11
N GLU A 301 23.76 -8.36 -20.47
CA GLU A 301 24.81 -7.66 -21.21
C GLU A 301 25.75 -8.74 -21.77
N GLU A 302 25.83 -8.83 -23.10
CA GLU A 302 26.75 -9.71 -23.84
C GLU A 302 28.22 -9.29 -23.65
#